data_AF-A0AAD8AE93-F1
#
_entry.id   AF-A0AAD8AE93-F1
#
_cell.length_a   1.000
_cell.length_b   1.000
_cell.length_c   1.000
_cell.angle_alpha   90.00
_cell.angle_beta   90.00
_cell.angle_gamma   90.00
#
_symmetry.space_group_name_H-M   'P 1'
#
loop_
_entity.id
_entity.type
_entity.pdbx_description
1 polymer ?
#
loop_
_entity_poly.entity_id
_entity_poly.type
_entity_poly.pdbx_seq_one_letter_code
_entity_poly.pdbx_strand_id
1 'polypeptide(L)'
;VNEDIEIDINSTYPMKYVSYQVISRGDLIIANTVQVSNKKTQRIKFPSTADMAPSAHVVVYYIKEDSEVIADDISIDLDGIFQNFVNISINPTEAEPGNMVEMTIQAQSNSHVGLLAVDQSVLLLKSGNDITKNTVFECRRST
;
A
#
# COMPACT_ATOMS: atom_id res chain seq x y z
N VAL A 1 2.28 -5.74 5.61
CA VAL A 1 0.80 -5.74 5.81
C VAL A 1 0.44 -6.96 6.64
N ASN A 2 -0.51 -6.82 7.57
CA ASN A 2 -0.88 -7.82 8.58
C ASN A 2 0.15 -8.01 9.71
N GLU A 3 1.04 -7.05 9.88
CA GLU A 3 1.88 -6.91 11.08
C GLU A 3 1.54 -5.58 11.77
N ASP A 4 1.77 -5.51 13.07
CA ASP A 4 1.56 -4.25 13.79
C ASP A 4 2.72 -3.30 13.57
N ILE A 5 2.40 -2.04 13.25
CA ILE A 5 3.37 -0.94 13.20
C ILE A 5 3.45 -0.30 14.57
N GLU A 6 4.67 -0.05 15.01
CA GLU A 6 4.98 0.58 16.29
C GLU A 6 5.75 1.88 16.03
N ILE A 7 5.28 2.97 16.63
CA ILE A 7 5.91 4.31 16.50
C ILE A 7 6.19 4.85 17.90
N ASP A 8 7.46 5.23 18.10
CA ASP A 8 7.92 5.91 19.31
C ASP A 8 7.83 7.43 19.12
N ILE A 9 7.04 8.07 19.98
CA ILE A 9 6.79 9.51 19.99
C ILE A 9 7.63 10.13 21.09
N ASN A 10 8.55 11.01 20.71
CA ASN A 10 9.42 11.73 21.63
C ASN A 10 9.14 13.23 21.54
N SER A 11 8.74 13.82 22.65
CA SER A 11 8.42 15.25 22.75
C SER A 11 9.39 15.97 23.68
N THR A 12 9.65 17.25 23.38
CA THR A 12 10.40 18.15 24.24
C THR A 12 9.61 18.53 25.51
N TYR A 13 8.27 18.53 25.44
CA TYR A 13 7.36 18.87 26.53
C TYR A 13 6.52 17.66 27.00
N PRO A 14 6.12 17.61 28.28
CA PRO A 14 5.19 16.59 28.77
C PRO A 14 3.85 16.68 28.06
N MET A 15 3.32 15.53 27.63
CA MET A 15 2.05 15.41 26.92
C MET A 15 1.00 14.77 27.84
N LYS A 16 -0.24 15.30 27.81
CA LYS A 16 -1.43 14.73 28.48
C LYS A 16 -2.22 13.81 27.57
N TYR A 17 -2.27 14.16 26.29
CA TYR A 17 -2.94 13.43 25.24
C TYR A 17 -2.09 13.56 23.99
N VAL A 18 -2.10 12.52 23.16
CA VAL A 18 -1.48 12.55 21.84
C VAL A 18 -2.47 11.95 20.86
N SER A 19 -2.75 12.70 19.80
CA SER A 19 -3.58 12.24 18.69
C SER A 19 -2.69 11.81 17.54
N TYR A 20 -3.08 10.73 16.85
CA TYR A 20 -2.42 10.31 15.63
C TYR A 20 -3.45 9.96 14.56
N GLN A 21 -3.06 10.20 13.31
CA GLN A 21 -3.85 9.91 12.12
C GLN A 21 -2.99 9.18 11.10
N VAL A 22 -3.53 8.12 10.50
CA VAL A 22 -2.90 7.39 9.40
C VAL A 22 -3.68 7.69 8.15
N ILE A 23 -3.01 8.30 7.17
CA ILE A 23 -3.58 8.79 5.93
C ILE A 23 -2.87 8.09 4.77
N SER A 24 -3.60 7.55 3.80
CA SER A 24 -3.01 7.01 2.57
C SER A 24 -3.91 7.32 1.40
N ARG A 25 -3.33 7.77 0.28
CA ARG A 25 -4.05 8.08 -0.97
C ARG A 25 -5.23 9.04 -0.78
N GLY A 26 -5.09 10.00 0.14
CA GLY A 26 -6.15 10.96 0.49
C GLY A 26 -7.23 10.44 1.46
N ASP A 27 -7.22 9.15 1.83
CA ASP A 27 -8.16 8.57 2.77
C ASP A 27 -7.61 8.56 4.20
N LEU A 28 -8.46 8.90 5.17
CA LEU A 28 -8.17 8.77 6.60
C LEU A 28 -8.48 7.32 7.03
N ILE A 29 -7.44 6.51 7.24
CA ILE A 29 -7.55 5.09 7.60
C ILE A 29 -7.76 4.94 9.10
N ILE A 30 -6.97 5.65 9.91
CA ILE A 30 -7.02 5.59 11.37
C ILE A 30 -7.01 7.01 11.92
N ALA A 31 -7.81 7.27 12.94
CA ALA A 31 -7.70 8.45 13.80
C ALA A 31 -7.97 8.05 15.24
N ASN A 32 -7.02 8.33 16.13
CA ASN A 32 -7.17 7.97 17.54
C ASN A 32 -6.40 8.93 18.45
N THR A 33 -6.80 8.98 19.72
CA THR A 33 -6.15 9.78 20.75
C THR A 33 -5.81 8.89 21.94
N VAL A 34 -4.56 8.96 22.38
CA VAL A 34 -4.05 8.21 23.51
C VAL A 34 -3.81 9.17 24.68
N GLN A 35 -4.32 8.82 25.85
CA GLN A 35 -4.00 9.55 27.07
C GLN A 35 -2.57 9.21 27.51
N VAL A 36 -1.75 10.24 27.69
CA VAL A 36 -0.36 10.15 28.12
C VAL A 36 -0.28 10.73 29.53
N SER A 37 0.24 9.98 30.50
CA SER A 37 0.26 10.38 31.91
C SER A 37 1.32 11.44 32.21
N ASN A 38 1.27 12.62 31.55
CA ASN A 38 2.24 13.71 31.65
C ASN A 38 3.69 13.25 31.39
N LYS A 39 3.89 12.42 30.37
CA LYS A 39 5.21 11.93 29.96
C LYS A 39 5.65 12.59 28.66
N LYS A 40 6.96 12.62 28.45
CA LYS A 40 7.59 13.12 27.21
C LYS A 40 7.66 12.07 26.11
N THR A 41 7.48 10.81 26.46
CA THR A 41 7.55 9.69 25.53
C THR A 41 6.25 8.91 25.56
N GLN A 42 5.82 8.46 24.39
CA GLN A 42 4.66 7.59 24.23
C GLN A 42 4.91 6.66 23.04
N ARG A 43 4.48 5.42 23.16
CA ARG A 43 4.50 4.46 22.07
C ARG A 43 3.09 4.20 21.57
N ILE A 44 2.89 4.26 20.27
CA ILE A 44 1.62 3.90 19.64
C ILE A 44 1.81 2.65 18.79
N LYS A 45 0.74 1.88 18.66
CA LYS A 45 0.73 0.62 17.93
C LYS A 45 -0.59 0.48 17.18
N PHE A 46 -0.54 0.11 15.91
CA PHE A 46 -1.73 -0.11 15.09
C PHE A 46 -1.48 -1.17 14.00
N PRO A 47 -2.51 -1.92 13.58
CA PRO A 47 -2.34 -2.96 12.57
C PRO A 47 -2.09 -2.36 11.19
N SER A 48 -1.12 -2.89 10.43
CA SER A 48 -0.95 -2.54 9.02
C SER A 48 -2.02 -3.20 8.16
N THR A 49 -2.72 -2.41 7.35
CA THR A 49 -3.73 -2.88 6.40
C THR A 49 -3.26 -2.68 4.96
N ALA A 50 -3.89 -3.39 4.02
CA ALA A 50 -3.57 -3.27 2.58
C ALA A 50 -3.86 -1.87 2.03
N ASP A 51 -4.77 -1.13 2.67
CA ASP A 51 -5.13 0.24 2.27
C ASP A 51 -4.00 1.24 2.53
N MET A 52 -3.04 0.89 3.39
CA MET A 52 -1.84 1.70 3.67
C MET A 52 -0.75 1.54 2.61
N ALA A 53 -0.82 0.54 1.72
CA ALA A 53 0.19 0.31 0.68
C ALA A 53 -0.09 1.16 -0.58
N PRO A 54 0.95 1.68 -1.28
CA PRO A 54 2.40 1.48 -1.05
C PRO A 54 2.99 2.29 0.10
N SER A 55 2.34 3.39 0.46
CA SER A 55 2.87 4.35 1.41
C SER A 55 1.72 4.98 2.19
N ALA A 56 1.95 5.21 3.48
CA ALA A 56 1.01 5.91 4.34
C ALA A 56 1.74 6.99 5.14
N HIS A 57 1.06 8.11 5.34
CA HIS A 57 1.51 9.21 6.17
C HIS A 57 0.90 9.09 7.55
N VAL A 58 1.73 9.08 8.58
CA VAL A 58 1.30 9.10 9.96
C VAL A 58 1.57 10.49 10.51
N VAL A 59 0.51 11.21 10.86
CA VAL A 59 0.60 12.53 11.48
C VAL A 59 0.30 12.38 12.95
N VAL A 60 1.16 12.91 13.81
CA VAL A 60 1.02 12.88 15.27
C VAL A 60 0.99 14.31 15.77
N TYR A 61 0.07 14.63 16.68
CA TYR A 61 -0.01 15.96 17.26
C TYR A 61 -0.58 15.95 18.68
N TYR A 62 -0.27 17.01 19.42
CA TYR A 62 -0.89 17.32 20.71
C TYR A 62 -0.99 18.83 20.92
N ILE A 63 -1.83 19.22 21.88
CA ILE A 63 -2.05 20.63 22.24
C ILE A 63 -1.46 20.86 23.63
N LYS A 64 -0.57 21.85 23.74
CA LYS A 64 0.00 22.29 25.02
C LYS A 64 -1.02 23.09 25.83
N GLU A 65 -0.71 23.32 27.11
CA GLU A 65 -1.58 24.10 28.01
C GLU A 65 -1.72 25.57 27.57
N ASP A 66 -0.72 26.11 26.87
CA ASP A 66 -0.72 27.44 26.26
C ASP A 66 -1.48 27.51 24.92
N SER A 67 -2.20 26.42 24.55
CA SER A 67 -2.95 26.28 23.31
C SER A 67 -2.10 26.22 22.03
N GLU A 68 -0.78 26.07 22.14
CA GLU A 68 0.06 25.80 20.98
C GLU A 68 -0.08 24.34 20.54
N VAL A 69 -0.20 24.13 19.23
CA VAL A 69 -0.26 22.81 18.60
C VAL A 69 1.14 22.38 18.22
N ILE A 70 1.57 21.24 18.73
CA ILE A 70 2.83 20.59 18.35
C ILE A 70 2.47 19.38 17.49
N ALA A 71 3.03 19.30 16.30
CA ALA A 71 2.78 18.24 15.34
C ALA A 71 4.08 17.80 14.66
N ASP A 72 4.10 16.53 14.26
CA ASP A 72 5.16 15.94 13.44
C ASP A 72 4.55 14.83 12.57
N ASP A 73 5.24 14.46 11.51
CA ASP A 73 4.78 13.42 10.59
C ASP A 73 5.90 12.49 10.14
N ILE A 74 5.51 11.28 9.76
CA ILE A 74 6.40 10.31 9.14
C ILE A 74 5.67 9.55 8.04
N SER A 75 6.39 9.24 6.98
CA SER A 75 5.90 8.37 5.90
C SER A 75 6.45 6.97 6.10
N ILE A 76 5.57 5.97 5.98
CA ILE A 76 5.92 4.56 6.06
C ILE A 76 5.65 3.88 4.74
N ASP A 77 6.57 3.04 4.28
CA ASP A 77 6.41 2.25 3.06
C ASP A 77 5.98 0.83 3.41
N LEU A 78 4.95 0.35 2.73
CA LEU A 78 4.38 -0.98 2.93
C LEU A 78 4.28 -1.75 1.62
N ASP A 79 4.68 -3.01 1.68
CA ASP A 79 4.40 -3.99 0.63
C ASP A 79 2.93 -4.38 0.59
N GLY A 80 2.51 -5.13 -0.42
CA GLY A 80 1.15 -5.70 -0.46
C GLY A 80 0.12 -4.89 -1.23
N ILE A 81 0.52 -4.09 -2.21
CA ILE A 81 -0.42 -3.44 -3.15
C ILE A 81 -1.25 -4.46 -3.93
N PHE A 82 -0.67 -5.63 -4.22
CA PHE A 82 -1.32 -6.73 -4.92
C PHE A 82 -1.73 -7.81 -3.93
N GLN A 83 -2.97 -7.73 -3.42
CA GLN A 83 -3.54 -8.72 -2.50
C GLN A 83 -4.03 -9.99 -3.22
N ASN A 84 -4.30 -9.89 -4.53
CA ASN A 84 -4.72 -11.03 -5.35
C ASN A 84 -3.51 -11.71 -5.99
N PHE A 85 -3.61 -13.01 -6.26
CA PHE A 85 -2.65 -13.77 -7.03
C PHE A 85 -3.24 -14.12 -8.40
N VAL A 86 -2.38 -14.19 -9.42
CA VAL A 86 -2.74 -14.70 -10.74
C VAL A 86 -1.61 -15.61 -11.19
N ASN A 87 -1.94 -16.86 -11.49
CA ASN A 87 -1.04 -17.85 -12.04
C ASN A 87 -1.60 -18.36 -13.37
N ILE A 88 -0.74 -18.47 -14.38
CA ILE A 88 -1.13 -18.88 -15.74
C ILE A 88 -0.23 -20.03 -16.14
N SER A 89 -0.83 -21.11 -16.61
CA SER A 89 -0.13 -22.24 -17.21
C SER A 89 -0.69 -22.53 -18.59
N ILE A 90 0.21 -22.81 -19.53
CA ILE A 90 -0.12 -23.05 -20.94
C ILE A 90 0.43 -24.41 -21.35
N ASN A 91 -0.37 -25.21 -22.06
CA ASN A 91 0.01 -26.52 -22.54
C ASN A 91 -0.66 -26.84 -23.91
N PRO A 92 0.10 -27.25 -24.95
CA PRO A 92 1.56 -27.29 -25.02
C PRO A 92 2.15 -25.87 -25.09
N THR A 93 3.42 -25.71 -24.71
CA THR A 93 4.15 -24.43 -24.80
C THR A 93 4.50 -24.03 -26.22
N GLU A 94 4.48 -24.98 -27.15
CA GLU A 94 4.71 -24.79 -28.57
C GLU A 94 3.60 -25.49 -29.36
N ALA A 95 3.12 -24.84 -30.42
CA ALA A 95 2.03 -25.34 -31.24
C ALA A 95 2.19 -24.89 -32.70
N GLU A 96 1.80 -25.74 -33.64
CA GLU A 96 1.71 -25.37 -35.05
C GLU A 96 0.45 -24.54 -35.31
N PRO A 97 0.41 -23.75 -36.40
CA PRO A 97 -0.76 -22.95 -36.75
C PRO A 97 -2.03 -23.81 -36.85
N GLY A 98 -3.08 -23.41 -36.13
CA GLY A 98 -4.36 -24.11 -36.10
C GLY A 98 -4.47 -25.20 -35.03
N ASN A 99 -3.38 -25.54 -34.33
CA ASN A 99 -3.45 -26.46 -33.20
C ASN A 99 -4.11 -25.80 -31.98
N MET A 100 -4.84 -26.59 -31.20
CA MET A 100 -5.43 -26.12 -29.95
C MET A 100 -4.37 -26.04 -28.85
N VAL A 101 -4.47 -24.99 -28.04
CA VAL A 101 -3.63 -24.77 -26.86
C VAL A 101 -4.54 -24.56 -25.65
N GLU A 102 -4.26 -25.26 -24.57
CA GLU A 102 -4.97 -25.11 -23.31
C GLU A 102 -4.26 -24.08 -22.43
N MET A 103 -5.03 -23.10 -21.93
CA MET A 103 -4.57 -22.12 -20.95
C MET A 103 -5.39 -22.28 -19.67
N THR A 104 -4.72 -22.56 -18.57
CA THR A 104 -5.32 -22.61 -17.24
C THR A 104 -4.92 -21.37 -16.45
N ILE A 105 -5.91 -20.70 -15.87
CA ILE A 105 -5.71 -19.48 -15.08
C ILE A 105 -6.25 -19.72 -13.68
N GLN A 106 -5.41 -19.46 -12.69
CA GLN A 106 -5.75 -19.55 -11.28
C GLN A 106 -5.64 -18.17 -10.65
N ALA A 107 -6.71 -17.74 -9.99
CA ALA A 107 -6.76 -16.48 -9.26
C ALA A 107 -7.72 -16.62 -8.08
N GLN A 108 -7.78 -15.59 -7.22
CA GLN A 108 -8.76 -15.55 -6.13
C GLN A 108 -10.19 -15.61 -6.67
N SER A 109 -11.10 -16.26 -5.95
CA SER A 109 -12.52 -16.34 -6.32
C SER A 109 -13.12 -14.97 -6.63
N ASN A 110 -14.01 -14.91 -7.62
CA ASN A 110 -14.64 -13.67 -8.13
C ASN A 110 -13.68 -12.66 -8.78
N SER A 111 -12.45 -13.07 -9.12
CA SER A 111 -11.56 -12.25 -9.95
C SER A 111 -12.10 -12.12 -11.37
N HIS A 112 -11.94 -10.93 -11.95
CA HIS A 112 -12.15 -10.72 -13.38
C HIS A 112 -10.81 -10.83 -14.09
N VAL A 113 -10.73 -11.67 -15.13
CA VAL A 113 -9.51 -11.91 -15.89
C VAL A 113 -9.70 -11.42 -17.32
N GLY A 114 -8.89 -10.45 -17.72
CA GLY A 114 -8.77 -10.00 -19.10
C GLY A 114 -7.56 -10.64 -19.78
N LEU A 115 -7.73 -11.10 -21.01
CA LEU A 115 -6.66 -11.72 -21.80
C LEU A 115 -6.42 -10.90 -23.07
N LEU A 116 -5.15 -10.77 -23.42
CA LEU A 116 -4.70 -10.15 -24.66
C LEU A 116 -3.60 -11.03 -25.26
N ALA A 117 -3.78 -11.43 -26.52
CA ALA A 117 -2.76 -12.09 -27.30
C ALA A 117 -2.12 -11.06 -28.24
N VAL A 118 -0.80 -10.98 -28.25
CA VAL A 118 -0.03 -10.02 -29.06
C VAL A 118 1.00 -10.78 -29.88
N ASP A 119 1.12 -10.43 -31.15
CA ASP A 119 2.19 -10.94 -32.00
C ASP A 119 3.53 -10.30 -31.61
N GLN A 120 4.58 -11.11 -31.44
CA GLN A 120 5.89 -10.62 -30.99
C GLN A 120 6.50 -9.56 -31.91
N SER A 121 6.18 -9.56 -33.22
CA SER A 121 6.69 -8.56 -34.15
C SER A 121 6.22 -7.14 -33.83
N VAL A 122 5.07 -6.97 -33.17
CA VAL A 122 4.53 -5.66 -32.77
C VAL A 122 5.37 -5.03 -31.65
N LEU A 123 6.00 -5.84 -30.79
CA LEU A 123 6.89 -5.34 -29.73
C LEU A 123 8.13 -4.65 -30.29
N LEU A 124 8.53 -4.94 -31.54
CA LEU A 124 9.65 -4.29 -32.22
C LEU A 124 9.30 -2.89 -32.75
N LEU A 125 8.01 -2.58 -32.93
CA LEU A 125 7.56 -1.33 -33.53
C LEU A 125 7.44 -0.19 -32.51
N LYS A 126 6.96 -0.50 -31.29
CA LYS A 126 6.82 0.49 -30.22
C LYS A 126 6.73 -0.20 -28.85
N SER A 127 7.70 0.05 -27.99
CA SER A 127 7.68 -0.39 -26.59
C SER A 127 7.17 0.70 -25.65
N GLY A 128 6.86 0.35 -24.40
CA GLY A 128 6.57 1.31 -23.32
C GLY A 128 5.09 1.63 -23.07
N ASN A 129 4.14 0.96 -23.73
CA ASN A 129 2.71 1.10 -23.46
C ASN A 129 2.12 -0.06 -22.63
N ASP A 130 2.95 -1.03 -22.24
CA ASP A 130 2.52 -2.19 -21.46
C ASP A 130 2.27 -1.80 -20.01
N ILE A 131 1.16 -2.30 -19.45
CA ILE A 131 0.86 -2.12 -18.03
C ILE A 131 1.67 -3.16 -17.24
N THR A 132 2.67 -2.68 -16.50
CA THR A 132 3.48 -3.53 -15.63
C THR A 132 3.10 -3.38 -14.16
N LYS A 133 3.48 -4.36 -13.33
CA LYS A 133 3.29 -4.27 -11.86
C LYS A 133 3.96 -3.02 -11.28
N ASN A 134 5.14 -2.65 -11.79
CA ASN A 134 5.88 -1.48 -11.33
C ASN A 134 5.19 -0.18 -11.73
N THR A 135 4.66 -0.09 -12.96
CA THR A 135 3.89 1.07 -13.40
C THR A 135 2.68 1.30 -12.49
N VAL A 136 1.96 0.24 -12.12
CA VAL A 136 0.82 0.33 -11.18
C VAL A 136 1.28 0.72 -9.77
N PHE A 137 2.41 0.19 -9.30
CA PHE A 137 3.00 0.54 -8.01
C PHE A 137 3.34 2.05 -7.95
N GLU A 138 4.04 2.57 -8.96
CA GLU A 138 4.44 3.97 -9.04
C GLU A 138 3.23 4.90 -9.11
N CYS A 139 2.24 4.59 -9.97
CA CYS A 139 1.01 5.37 -10.04
C CYS A 139 0.27 5.44 -8.69
N ARG A 140 0.29 4.34 -7.91
CA ARG A 140 -0.31 4.32 -6.58
C ARG A 140 0.49 5.07 -5.52
N ARG A 141 1.78 5.31 -5.73
CA ARG A 141 2.61 6.11 -4.83
C ARG A 141 2.50 7.61 -5.11
N SER A 142 2.23 8.01 -6.35
CA SER A 142 2.14 9.41 -6.75
C SER A 142 0.78 10.08 -6.49
N THR A 143 -0.19 9.36 -5.94
CA THR A 143 -1.57 9.82 -5.68
C THR A 143 -1.81 9.86 -4.17
#